data_AF-A0A7W4P365-F1
#
_entry.id   AF-A0A7W4P365-F1
#
_cell.length_a   1.000
_cell.length_b   1.000
_cell.length_c   1.000
_cell.angle_alpha   90.00
_cell.angle_beta   90.00
_cell.angle_gamma   90.00
#
_symmetry.space_group_name_H-M   'P 1'
#
loop_
_entity.id
_entity.type
_entity.pdbx_description
1 polymer ?
#
loop_
_entity_poly.entity_id
_entity_poly.type
_entity_poly.pdbx_seq_one_letter_code
_entity_poly.pdbx_strand_id
1 'polypeptide(L)' 'MPTIRPWDAAPLRRAYAGLDPAGLAQEWLRHNPAYRREHAAIIRMGKIDAEAWRAFARRWGLRFPCRS' A
#
# COMPACT_ATOMS: atom_id res chain seq x y z
N MET A 1 -7.83 12.71 -22.11
CA MET A 1 -7.08 11.60 -21.49
C MET A 1 -7.11 10.41 -22.45
N PRO A 2 -6.02 9.67 -22.65
CA PRO A 2 -6.03 8.53 -23.55
C PRO A 2 -6.95 7.43 -22.99
N THR A 3 -7.76 6.83 -23.87
CA THR A 3 -8.66 5.71 -23.55
C THR A 3 -7.82 4.47 -23.25
N ILE A 4 -7.63 4.17 -21.96
CA ILE A 4 -6.97 2.93 -21.54
C ILE A 4 -7.95 1.78 -21.78
N ARG A 5 -7.66 0.92 -22.75
CA ARG A 5 -8.46 -0.28 -23.00
C ARG A 5 -8.22 -1.29 -21.88
N PRO A 6 -9.25 -1.98 -21.37
CA PRO A 6 -9.11 -2.86 -20.20
C PRO A 6 -8.19 -4.07 -20.43
N TRP A 7 -7.96 -4.47 -21.69
CA TRP A 7 -7.00 -5.53 -22.06
C TRP A 7 -5.60 -4.99 -22.39
N ASP A 8 -5.44 -3.66 -22.56
CA ASP A 8 -4.12 -3.07 -22.75
C ASP A 8 -3.47 -2.80 -21.39
N ALA A 9 -2.78 -3.83 -20.90
CA ALA A 9 -1.96 -3.73 -19.71
C ALA A 9 -0.59 -3.07 -19.98
N ALA A 10 -0.27 -2.63 -21.20
CA ALA A 10 1.05 -2.04 -21.49
C ALA A 10 1.33 -0.75 -20.69
N PRO A 11 0.37 0.18 -20.52
CA PRO A 11 0.55 1.32 -19.62
C PRO A 11 0.79 0.91 -18.17
N LEU A 12 0.04 -0.09 -17.67
CA LEU A 12 0.20 -0.62 -16.31
C LEU A 12 1.56 -1.32 -16.12
N ARG A 13 1.96 -2.16 -17.08
CA ARG A 13 3.27 -2.82 -17.08
C ARG A 13 4.41 -1.81 -17.06
N ARG A 14 4.33 -0.74 -17.86
CA ARG A 14 5.34 0.33 -17.83
C ARG A 14 5.35 1.07 -16.50
N ALA A 15 4.17 1.36 -15.93
CA ALA A 15 4.06 2.05 -14.65
C ALA A 15 4.69 1.25 -13.48
N TYR A 16 4.64 -0.08 -13.55
CA TYR A 16 5.12 -0.97 -12.47
C TYR A 16 6.43 -1.71 -12.78
N ALA A 17 7.04 -1.51 -13.96
CA ALA A 17 8.21 -2.26 -14.40
C ALA A 17 9.43 -2.13 -13.48
N GLY A 18 9.54 -1.02 -12.73
CA GLY A 18 10.64 -0.77 -11.80
C GLY A 18 10.38 -1.22 -10.36
N LEU A 19 9.19 -1.76 -10.06
CA LEU A 19 8.87 -2.20 -8.71
C LEU A 19 9.37 -3.62 -8.48
N ASP A 20 9.97 -3.84 -7.32
CA ASP A 20 10.18 -5.18 -6.80
C ASP A 20 8.83 -5.79 -6.34
N PRO A 21 8.78 -7.08 -5.99
CA PRO A 21 7.54 -7.70 -5.55
C PRO A 21 6.88 -7.00 -4.35
N ALA A 22 7.68 -6.43 -3.44
CA ALA A 22 7.17 -5.70 -2.28
C ALA A 22 6.53 -4.35 -2.70
N GLY A 23 7.18 -3.60 -3.59
CA GLY A 23 6.66 -2.37 -4.16
C GLY A 23 5.36 -2.62 -4.93
N LEU A 24 5.30 -3.68 -5.73
CA LEU A 24 4.08 -4.06 -6.44
C LEU A 24 2.94 -4.37 -5.46
N ALA A 25 3.20 -5.17 -4.42
CA ALA A 25 2.22 -5.47 -3.37
C ALA A 25 1.72 -4.19 -2.66
N GLN A 26 2.60 -3.20 -2.46
CA GLN A 26 2.22 -1.93 -1.86
C GLN A 26 1.27 -1.11 -2.75
N GLU A 27 1.41 -1.15 -4.07
CA GLU A 27 0.46 -0.48 -4.98
C GLU A 27 -0.94 -1.12 -4.90
N TRP A 28 -1.03 -2.45 -4.79
CA TRP A 28 -2.30 -3.13 -4.55
C TRP A 28 -2.99 -2.66 -3.27
N LEU A 29 -2.22 -2.48 -2.19
CA LEU A 29 -2.73 -1.93 -0.94
C LEU A 29 -3.22 -0.48 -1.11
N ARG A 30 -2.47 0.37 -1.82
CA ARG A 30 -2.90 1.77 -2.08
C ARG A 30 -4.21 1.88 -2.85
N HIS A 31 -4.54 0.88 -3.68
CA HIS A 31 -5.82 0.82 -4.37
C HIS A 31 -6.96 0.23 -3.52
N ASN A 32 -6.67 -0.41 -2.38
CA ASN A 32 -7.68 -0.95 -1.49
C ASN A 32 -8.34 0.16 -0.62
N PRO A 33 -9.67 0.38 -0.72
CA PRO A 33 -10.34 1.45 0.00
C PRO A 33 -10.36 1.24 1.53
N ALA A 34 -10.39 0.00 2.01
CA ALA A 34 -10.30 -0.29 3.43
C ALA A 34 -8.89 0.03 3.96
N TYR A 35 -7.85 -0.36 3.22
CA TYR A 35 -6.46 -0.01 3.57
C TYR A 35 -6.29 1.50 3.66
N ARG A 36 -6.78 2.25 2.66
CA ARG A 36 -6.68 3.72 2.65
C ARG A 36 -7.35 4.37 3.85
N ARG A 37 -8.54 3.90 4.24
CA ARG A 37 -9.25 4.44 5.41
C ARG A 37 -8.50 4.15 6.72
N GLU A 38 -8.06 2.91 6.92
CA GLU A 38 -7.33 2.52 8.12
C GLU A 38 -5.97 3.20 8.22
N HIS A 39 -5.22 3.26 7.11
CA HIS A 39 -3.95 3.97 7.04
C HIS A 39 -4.12 5.46 7.35
N ALA A 40 -5.13 6.12 6.79
CA ALA A 40 -5.41 7.53 7.09
C ALA A 40 -5.81 7.75 8.56
N ALA A 41 -6.62 6.84 9.13
CA ALA A 41 -6.98 6.89 10.55
C ALA A 41 -5.74 6.78 11.43
N ILE A 42 -4.86 5.81 11.12
CA ILE A 42 -3.62 5.58 11.86
C ILE A 42 -2.68 6.79 11.75
N ILE A 43 -2.41 7.30 10.55
CA ILE A 43 -1.54 8.48 10.40
C ILE A 43 -2.11 9.71 11.14
N ARG A 44 -3.43 9.87 11.19
CA ARG A 44 -4.09 11.01 11.86
C ARG A 44 -4.06 10.92 13.39
N MET A 45 -3.97 9.72 13.97
CA MET A 45 -3.93 9.55 15.43
C MET A 45 -2.59 10.00 16.07
N GLY A 46 -1.57 10.33 15.28
CA GLY A 46 -0.32 10.91 15.79
C GLY A 46 0.53 9.88 16.53
N LYS A 47 0.79 10.09 17.84
CA LYS A 47 1.53 9.13 18.69
C LYS A 47 0.69 7.88 18.92
N ILE A 48 0.77 6.97 17.96
CA ILE A 48 0.18 5.65 18.04
C ILE A 48 1.04 4.74 18.91
N ASP A 49 0.38 4.01 19.79
CA ASP A 49 0.95 2.88 20.53
C ASP A 49 1.60 1.87 19.56
N ALA A 50 2.81 1.41 19.89
CA ALA A 50 3.52 0.40 19.12
C ALA A 50 2.67 -0.85 18.83
N GLU A 51 1.77 -1.24 19.73
CA GLU A 51 0.89 -2.39 19.49
C GLU A 51 -0.16 -2.13 18.41
N ALA A 52 -0.72 -0.92 18.34
CA ALA A 52 -1.63 -0.54 17.26
C ALA A 52 -0.93 -0.50 15.89
N TRP A 53 0.33 -0.05 15.84
CA TRP A 53 1.17 -0.15 14.63
C TRP A 53 1.44 -1.61 14.23
N ARG A 54 1.76 -2.48 15.20
CA ARG A 54 1.97 -3.92 14.95
C ARG A 54 0.68 -4.61 14.49
N ALA A 55 -0.46 -4.27 15.08
CA ALA A 55 -1.75 -4.80 14.69
C ALA A 55 -2.11 -4.40 13.25
N PHE A 56 -1.88 -3.14 12.87
CA PHE A 56 -2.03 -2.68 11.49
C PHE A 56 -1.10 -3.41 10.52
N ALA A 57 0.17 -3.55 10.89
CA ALA A 57 1.16 -4.24 10.08
C ALA A 57 0.77 -5.70 9.83
N ARG A 58 0.39 -6.43 10.89
CA ARG A 58 -0.07 -7.83 10.78
C ARG A 58 -1.32 -7.97 9.92
N ARG A 59 -2.30 -7.07 10.08
CA ARG A 59 -3.56 -7.11 9.30
C ARG A 59 -3.32 -6.95 7.80
N TRP A 60 -2.41 -6.06 7.43
CA TRP A 60 -2.15 -5.71 6.03
C TRP A 60 -0.91 -6.39 5.44
N GLY A 61 -0.29 -7.32 6.18
CA GLY A 61 0.91 -8.04 5.74
C GLY A 61 2.15 -7.16 5.58
N LEU A 62 2.21 -6.03 6.28
CA LEU A 62 3.31 -5.08 6.21
C LEU A 62 4.43 -5.47 7.18
N ARG A 63 5.66 -5.11 6.81
CA ARG A 63 6.81 -5.14 7.71
C ARG A 63 7.47 -3.78 7.68
N PHE A 64 7.23 -2.99 8.72
CA PHE A 64 7.95 -1.73 8.88
C PHE A 64 9.36 -2.02 9.39
N PRO A 65 10.38 -1.26 8.96
CA PRO A 65 11.67 -1.31 9.61
C PRO A 65 11.49 -0.79 11.04
N CYS A 66 11.34 -1.71 11.99
CA CYS A 66 11.55 -1.41 13.40
C CYS A 66 13.03 -1.03 13.51
N ARG A 67 13.34 0.26 13.68
CA ARG A 67 14.67 0.63 14.16
C ARG A 67 14.79 0.06 15.57
N SER A 68 15.69 -0.92 15.74
CA SER A 68 16.14 -1.37 17.05
C SER A 68 16.84 -0.23 17.78
#